data_AF-A0A9D8PE37-F1
#
_entry.id   AF-A0A9D8PE37-F1
#
_cell.length_a   1.000
_cell.length_b   1.000
_cell.length_c   1.000
_cell.angle_alpha   90.00
_cell.angle_beta   90.00
_cell.angle_gamma   90.00
#
_symmetry.space_group_name_H-M   'P 1'
#
loop_
_entity.id
_entity.type
_entity.pdbx_description
1 polymer ?
#
loop_
_entity_poly.entity_id
_entity_poly.type
_entity_poly.pdbx_seq_one_letter_code
_entity_poly.pdbx_strand_id
1 'polypeptide(L)' 'MKAAGFKISRTLRCKNVNVPGTLGKLTTAIGKVGADIGNVETVHIGHHYTIRDIDVFLDSERHLEKL' A
#
# COMPACT_ATOMS: atom_id res chain seq x y z
N MET A 1 -24.45 10.88 0.99
CA MET A 1 -24.19 9.93 -0.12
C MET A 1 -22.89 10.36 -0.79
N LYS A 2 -21.81 9.59 -0.69
CA LYS A 2 -20.53 9.94 -1.34
C LYS A 2 -20.70 9.59 -2.83
N ALA A 3 -20.59 10.58 -3.72
CA ALA A 3 -20.62 10.36 -5.16
C ALA A 3 -19.56 9.30 -5.52
N ALA A 4 -19.91 8.35 -6.38
CA ALA A 4 -18.97 7.36 -6.89
C ALA A 4 -17.96 8.06 -7.82
N GLY A 5 -16.97 8.73 -7.23
CA GLY A 5 -15.80 9.21 -7.94
C GLY A 5 -14.98 8.03 -8.45
N PHE A 6 -14.39 8.17 -9.64
CA PHE A 6 -13.50 7.16 -10.19
C PHE A 6 -12.32 6.94 -9.23
N LYS A 7 -12.24 5.74 -8.63
CA LYS A 7 -11.07 5.35 -7.85
C LYS A 7 -10.00 4.81 -8.78
N ILE A 8 -8.77 5.28 -8.57
CA ILE A 8 -7.59 4.77 -9.24
C ILE A 8 -7.04 3.61 -8.41
N SER A 9 -6.72 2.49 -9.06
CA SER A 9 -5.99 1.38 -8.45
C SER A 9 -4.52 1.41 -8.88
N ARG A 10 -3.60 1.21 -7.93
CA ARG A 10 -2.16 1.06 -8.16
C ARG A 10 -1.62 -0.06 -7.30
N THR A 11 -0.67 -0.81 -7.84
CA THR A 11 0.08 -1.82 -7.09
C THR A 11 1.44 -1.24 -6.71
N LEU A 12 1.71 -1.17 -5.41
CA LEU A 12 2.99 -0.72 -4.85
C LEU A 12 3.87 -1.93 -4.56
N ARG A 13 5.03 -2.03 -5.22
CA ARG A 13 6.03 -3.05 -4.88
C ARG A 13 6.97 -2.53 -3.80
N CYS A 14 6.78 -3.02 -2.58
CA CYS A 14 7.50 -2.59 -1.40
C CYS A 14 8.56 -3.62 -0.99
N LYS A 15 9.80 -3.17 -0.80
CA LYS A 15 10.87 -3.96 -0.18
C LYS A 15 10.95 -3.61 1.29
N ASN A 16 10.50 -4.51 2.14
CA ASN A 16 10.38 -4.30 3.58
C ASN A 16 11.47 -5.06 4.33
N VAL A 17 12.04 -4.45 5.38
CA VAL A 17 12.92 -5.18 6.30
C VAL A 17 12.13 -6.30 6.97
N ASN A 18 12.72 -7.49 7.06
CA ASN A 18 12.07 -8.67 7.63
C ASN A 18 12.15 -8.67 9.17
N VAL A 19 11.49 -7.70 9.80
CA VAL A 19 11.33 -7.62 11.27
C VAL A 19 9.87 -7.43 11.65
N PRO A 20 9.42 -7.96 12.82
CA PRO A 20 8.05 -7.83 13.28
C PRO A 20 7.55 -6.39 13.28
N GLY A 21 6.29 -6.20 12.87
CA GLY A 21 5.64 -4.89 12.82
C GLY A 21 5.95 -4.04 11.58
N THR A 22 6.90 -4.42 10.72
CA THR A 22 7.22 -3.64 9.51
C THR A 22 6.02 -3.48 8.57
N LEU A 23 5.26 -4.56 8.33
CA LEU A 23 4.05 -4.50 7.50
C LEU A 23 3.00 -3.57 8.13
N GLY A 24 2.75 -3.69 9.44
CA GLY A 24 1.79 -2.83 10.15
C GLY A 24 2.15 -1.35 10.08
N LYS A 25 3.45 -1.00 10.19
CA LYS A 25 3.94 0.37 10.01
C LYS A 25 3.68 0.88 8.60
N LEU A 26 3.98 0.07 7.59
CA LEU A 26 3.76 0.41 6.19
C LEU A 26 2.27 0.64 5.89
N THR A 27 1.40 -0.30 6.25
CA THR A 27 -0.05 -0.16 6.01
C THR A 27 -0.66 0.99 6.81
N THR A 28 -0.14 1.29 8.01
CA THR A 28 -0.54 2.48 8.77
C THR A 28 -0.15 3.77 8.04
N ALA A 29 1.04 3.83 7.44
CA ALA A 29 1.47 5.01 6.68
C ALA A 29 0.58 5.22 5.45
N ILE A 30 0.28 4.14 4.71
CA ILE A 30 -0.64 4.18 3.56
C ILE A 30 -2.03 4.68 4.00
N GLY A 31 -2.60 4.12 5.07
CA GLY A 31 -3.91 4.54 5.59
C GLY A 31 -3.95 5.98 6.09
N LYS A 32 -2.85 6.52 6.64
CA LYS A 32 -2.76 7.93 7.07
C LYS A 32 -2.86 8.92 5.92
N VAL A 33 -2.49 8.52 4.71
CA VAL A 33 -2.65 9.32 3.49
C VAL A 33 -4.11 9.31 3.02
N GLY A 34 -4.97 8.45 3.59
CA GLY A 34 -6.38 8.30 3.22
C GLY A 34 -6.58 7.35 2.03
N ALA A 35 -5.58 6.53 1.71
CA ALA A 35 -5.68 5.49 0.69
C ALA A 35 -6.35 4.24 1.28
N ASP A 36 -7.22 3.59 0.50
CA ASP A 36 -7.76 2.29 0.88
C ASP A 36 -6.78 1.20 0.46
N ILE A 37 -6.55 0.22 1.35
CA ILE A 37 -5.66 -0.91 1.07
C ILE A 37 -6.49 -2.07 0.53
N GLY A 38 -6.07 -2.62 -0.61
CA GLY A 38 -6.63 -3.79 -1.27
C GLY A 38 -5.86 -5.06 -0.94
N ASN A 39 -5.49 -5.79 -2.00
CA ASN A 39 -4.70 -7.02 -1.86
C ASN A 39 -3.31 -6.71 -1.30
N VAL A 40 -2.81 -7.61 -0.46
CA VAL A 40 -1.45 -7.58 0.07
C VAL A 40 -0.83 -8.94 -0.20
N GLU A 41 0.04 -9.00 -1.19
CA GLU A 41 0.67 -10.23 -1.64
C GLU A 41 2.14 -10.26 -1.27
N THR A 42 2.63 -11.40 -0.78
CA THR A 42 4.07 -11.59 -0.56
C THR A 42 4.68 -12.23 -1.79
N VAL A 43 5.40 -11.43 -2.58
CA VAL A 43 6.04 -11.89 -3.82
C VAL A 43 7.33 -12.65 -3.52
N HIS A 44 8.08 -12.23 -2.50
CA HIS A 44 9.34 -12.87 -2.12
C HIS A 44 9.62 -12.75 -0.62
N ILE A 45 10.15 -13.82 -0.04
CA ILE A 45 10.64 -13.85 1.34
C ILE A 45 12.13 -14.15 1.29
N GLY A 46 12.94 -13.17 1.70
CA GLY A 46 14.37 -13.31 1.90
C GLY A 46 14.75 -13.16 3.37
N HIS A 47 16.01 -13.42 3.69
CA HIS A 47 16.49 -13.43 5.07
C HIS A 47 16.41 -12.04 5.73
N HIS A 48 16.78 -10.98 5.01
CA HIS A 48 16.78 -9.60 5.51
C HIS A 48 15.58 -8.78 5.05
N TYR A 49 14.92 -9.18 3.96
CA TYR A 49 13.85 -8.41 3.34
C TYR A 49 12.72 -9.31 2.82
N THR A 50 11.50 -8.79 2.89
CA THR A 50 10.34 -9.33 2.17
C THR A 50 9.93 -8.36 1.07
N ILE A 51 9.63 -8.85 -0.12
CA ILE A 51 9.03 -8.05 -1.19
C ILE A 51 7.54 -8.32 -1.20
N ARG A 52 6.75 -7.25 -1.16
CA ARG A 52 5.29 -7.32 -1.14
C ARG A 52 4.72 -6.40 -2.19
N ASP A 53 3.70 -6.89 -2.89
CA ASP A 53 2.86 -6.07 -3.75
C ASP A 53 1.61 -5.69 -2.94
N ILE A 54 1.32 -4.39 -2.86
CA ILE A 54 0.20 -3.84 -2.10
C ILE A 54 -0.66 -3.03 -3.06
N ASP A 55 -1.90 -3.47 -3.27
CA ASP A 55 -2.87 -2.69 -4.03
C ASP A 55 -3.41 -1.56 -3.16
N VAL A 56 -3.44 -0.36 -3.72
CA VAL A 56 -4.02 0.82 -3.10
C VAL A 56 -5.06 1.45 -4.01
N PHE A 57 -6.16 1.88 -3.41
CA PHE A 57 -7.21 2.64 -4.09
C PHE A 57 -7.17 4.10 -3.64
N LEU A 58 -7.17 4.99 -4.62
CA LEU A 58 -6.96 6.42 -4.46
C LEU A 58 -8.05 7.22 -5.17
N ASP A 59 -8.35 8.42 -4.68
CA ASP A 59 -9.39 9.27 -5.27
C ASP A 59 -8.85 10.07 -6.48
N SER A 60 -7.53 10.18 -6.68
CA SER A 60 -6.90 10.87 -7.83
C SER A 60 -5.41 10.56 -7.99
N GLU A 61 -4.83 10.86 -9.16
CA GLU A 61 -3.37 10.78 -9.40
C GLU A 61 -2.57 11.63 -8.39
N ARG A 62 -3.05 12.83 -8.06
CA ARG A 62 -2.40 13.71 -7.07
C ARG A 62 -2.36 13.10 -5.66
N HIS A 63 -3.25 12.17 -5.37
CA HIS A 63 -3.24 11.43 -4.10
C HIS A 63 -2.05 10.47 -4.03
N LEU A 64 -1.62 9.93 -5.18
CA LEU A 64 -0.45 9.06 -5.29
C LEU A 64 0.85 9.79 -4.94
N GLU A 65 0.96 11.09 -5.22
CA GLU A 65 2.14 11.90 -4.88
C GLU A 65 2.39 12.03 -3.37
N LYS A 66 1.39 11.72 -2.54
CA LYS A 66 1.48 11.79 -1.07
C LYS A 66 1.88 10.46 -0.42
N LEU A 67 2.03 9.43 -1.24
CA LEU A 67 2.35 8.05 -0.85
C LEU A 67 3.86 7.81 -0.97
#